data_AF-A0A9E4B5I0-F1
#
_entry.id   AF-A0A9E4B5I0-F1
#
_cell.length_a   1.000
_cell.length_b   1.000
_cell.length_c   1.000
_cell.angle_alpha   90.00
_cell.angle_beta   90.00
_cell.angle_gamma   90.00
#
_symmetry.space_group_name_H-M   'P 1'
#
loop_
_entity.id
_entity.type
_entity.pdbx_description
1 polymer ?
#
loop_
_entity_poly.entity_id
_entity_poly.type
_entity_poly.pdbx_seq_one_letter_code
_entity_poly.pdbx_strand_id
1 'polypeptide(L)'
;MDLPQYSDRALFEAVVNAVVHRDYSMRRSKIRLSMFSDRLEIQSPGSLPNNLTIESMAERQATRNEALASLLGRMPVGDVLGSQDRRYFMERRGYGISIIRRETKALVGRPPKYRLIDESELCLNIPSAIQGPSPARTVITVRHAGQPLQNADVLVLFPNKTWARSTSDQHGEASLKLHTTQLPMTVFVAAPGYAAHAERQWRPVRGALAVELEALPEGGAVVFPEATGHVPGLKGRLNPILDTHDRSYLYASNIAVNEGLQQPVHFFPGEDMRLTDAEGREMSVRIVDIIGRSALIEYRPYLQDQE
;
A
#
# COMPACT_ATOMS: atom_id res chain seq x y z
N MET A 1 -14.39 -2.65 6.45
CA MET A 1 -14.93 -3.39 5.28
C MET A 1 -14.07 -3.04 4.09
N ASP A 2 -13.42 -4.03 3.50
CA ASP A 2 -12.62 -3.86 2.29
C ASP A 2 -13.57 -3.55 1.13
N LEU A 3 -13.47 -2.36 0.55
CA LEU A 3 -14.22 -2.05 -0.67
C LEU A 3 -13.65 -2.91 -1.82
N PRO A 4 -14.50 -3.60 -2.60
CA PRO A 4 -14.03 -4.40 -3.72
C PRO A 4 -13.44 -3.48 -4.80
N GLN A 5 -12.37 -3.94 -5.47
CA GLN A 5 -11.67 -3.17 -6.50
C GLN A 5 -12.56 -2.83 -7.70
N TYR A 6 -13.50 -3.73 -8.01
CA TYR A 6 -14.48 -3.58 -9.06
C TYR A 6 -15.83 -4.09 -8.55
N SER A 7 -16.93 -3.61 -9.13
CA SER A 7 -18.24 -4.20 -8.84
C SER A 7 -18.32 -5.56 -9.51
N ASP A 8 -18.56 -6.62 -8.72
CA ASP A 8 -18.72 -7.98 -9.22
C ASP A 8 -19.82 -8.04 -10.29
N ARG A 9 -20.89 -7.28 -10.09
CA ARG A 9 -22.00 -7.15 -11.05
C ARG A 9 -21.55 -6.49 -12.35
N ALA A 10 -20.74 -5.42 -12.26
CA ALA A 10 -20.19 -4.78 -13.46
C ALA A 10 -19.26 -5.72 -14.23
N LEU A 11 -18.41 -6.47 -13.53
CA LEU A 11 -17.49 -7.44 -14.14
C LEU A 11 -18.24 -8.57 -14.83
N PHE A 12 -19.26 -9.12 -14.17
CA PHE A 12 -20.09 -10.18 -14.72
C PHE A 12 -20.72 -9.76 -16.06
N GLU A 13 -21.40 -8.59 -16.09
CA GLU A 13 -21.99 -8.07 -17.33
C GLU A 13 -20.96 -7.81 -18.42
N ALA A 14 -19.80 -7.27 -18.05
CA ALA A 14 -18.75 -6.93 -18.99
C ALA A 14 -18.17 -8.17 -19.69
N VAL A 15 -17.96 -9.26 -18.94
CA VAL A 15 -17.48 -10.54 -19.47
C VAL A 15 -18.54 -11.20 -20.33
N VAL A 16 -19.79 -11.29 -19.87
CA VAL A 16 -20.90 -11.87 -20.66
C VAL A 16 -21.07 -11.11 -21.98
N ASN A 17 -21.05 -9.77 -21.95
CA ASN A 17 -21.14 -8.96 -23.17
C ASN A 17 -19.96 -9.21 -24.11
N ALA A 18 -18.74 -9.32 -23.59
CA ALA A 18 -17.57 -9.61 -24.41
C ALA A 18 -17.71 -10.95 -25.13
N VAL A 19 -18.25 -11.98 -24.46
CA VAL A 19 -18.48 -13.32 -25.02
C VAL A 19 -19.61 -13.29 -26.07
N VAL A 20 -20.78 -12.76 -25.72
CA VAL A 20 -21.96 -12.75 -26.62
C VAL A 20 -21.69 -11.99 -27.91
N HIS A 21 -21.01 -10.85 -27.81
CA HIS A 21 -20.83 -9.93 -28.94
C HIS A 21 -19.49 -10.09 -29.67
N ARG A 22 -18.65 -11.06 -29.26
CA ARG A 22 -17.41 -11.40 -29.97
C ARG A 22 -17.69 -11.76 -31.43
N ASP A 23 -16.83 -11.30 -32.33
CA ASP A 23 -16.78 -11.80 -33.70
C ASP A 23 -16.10 -13.18 -33.76
N TYR A 24 -16.91 -14.23 -33.86
CA TYR A 24 -16.43 -15.61 -33.93
C TYR A 24 -15.84 -16.00 -35.29
N SER A 25 -15.97 -15.17 -36.33
CA SER A 25 -15.28 -15.39 -37.61
C SER A 25 -13.76 -15.18 -37.47
N MET A 26 -13.33 -14.32 -36.54
CA MET A 26 -11.93 -14.02 -36.24
C MET A 26 -11.30 -15.13 -35.37
N ARG A 27 -11.11 -16.31 -35.94
CA ARG A 27 -10.68 -17.53 -35.22
C ARG A 27 -9.34 -17.41 -34.47
N ARG A 28 -8.45 -16.51 -34.89
CA ARG A 28 -7.13 -16.31 -34.26
C ARG A 28 -7.13 -15.26 -33.13
N SER A 29 -8.15 -14.42 -33.03
CA SER A 29 -8.24 -13.37 -32.01
C SER A 29 -9.04 -13.86 -30.80
N LYS A 30 -8.61 -13.56 -29.58
CA LYS A 30 -9.31 -13.97 -28.34
C LYS A 30 -9.80 -12.73 -27.60
N ILE A 31 -10.82 -12.90 -26.74
CA ILE A 31 -11.13 -11.86 -25.76
C ILE A 31 -9.92 -11.75 -24.84
N ARG A 32 -9.38 -10.53 -24.68
CA ARG A 32 -8.20 -10.28 -23.84
C ARG A 32 -8.64 -9.50 -22.61
N LEU A 33 -8.23 -10.01 -21.45
CA LEU A 33 -8.37 -9.33 -20.18
C LEU A 33 -6.99 -8.82 -19.77
N SER A 34 -6.87 -7.52 -19.55
CA SER A 34 -5.63 -6.88 -19.11
C SER A 34 -5.91 -6.08 -17.85
N MET A 35 -5.31 -6.51 -16.74
CA MET A 35 -5.48 -5.87 -15.43
C MET A 35 -4.28 -4.97 -15.17
N PHE A 36 -4.56 -3.69 -14.91
CA PHE A 36 -3.57 -2.69 -14.52
C PHE A 36 -3.84 -2.25 -13.08
N SER A 37 -2.91 -1.48 -12.50
CA SER A 37 -3.06 -0.94 -11.15
C SER A 37 -4.27 -0.01 -11.00
N ASP A 38 -4.66 0.67 -12.08
CA ASP A 38 -5.69 1.71 -12.08
C ASP A 38 -6.98 1.34 -12.83
N ARG A 39 -6.99 0.23 -13.57
CA ARG A 39 -8.14 -0.20 -14.39
C ARG A 39 -8.06 -1.66 -14.85
N LEU A 40 -9.21 -2.18 -15.26
CA LEU A 40 -9.34 -3.41 -16.02
C LEU A 40 -9.71 -3.06 -17.47
N GLU A 41 -9.03 -3.69 -18.44
CA GLU A 41 -9.37 -3.61 -19.86
C GLU A 41 -9.86 -4.96 -20.37
N ILE A 42 -11.02 -4.94 -21.04
CA ILE A 42 -11.61 -6.08 -21.73
C ILE A 42 -11.67 -5.76 -23.21
N GLN A 43 -10.84 -6.43 -24.01
CA GLN A 43 -10.79 -6.29 -25.45
C GLN A 43 -11.54 -7.46 -26.09
N SER A 44 -12.58 -7.17 -26.86
CA SER A 44 -13.34 -8.17 -27.61
C SER A 44 -13.13 -7.99 -29.12
N PRO A 45 -12.78 -9.06 -29.86
CA PRO A 45 -12.68 -9.01 -31.32
C PRO A 45 -13.99 -8.64 -31.99
N GLY A 46 -13.92 -7.76 -32.99
CA GLY A 46 -15.07 -7.25 -33.75
C GLY A 46 -15.36 -5.78 -33.47
N SER A 47 -15.73 -5.06 -34.53
CA SER A 47 -16.21 -3.68 -34.46
C SER A 47 -17.61 -3.58 -33.84
N LEU A 48 -18.17 -2.38 -33.69
CA LEU A 48 -19.58 -2.23 -33.37
C LEU A 48 -20.45 -2.68 -34.57
N PRO A 49 -21.53 -3.45 -34.37
CA PRO A 49 -22.40 -3.88 -35.47
C PRO A 49 -23.24 -2.72 -36.03
N ASN A 50 -23.42 -2.62 -37.35
CA ASN A 50 -24.27 -1.62 -38.03
C ASN A 50 -23.86 -0.15 -37.73
N ASN A 51 -24.82 0.80 -37.82
CA ASN A 51 -24.67 2.22 -37.48
C ASN A 51 -24.61 2.48 -35.95
N LEU A 52 -24.16 1.52 -35.15
CA LEU A 52 -23.96 1.72 -33.71
C LEU A 52 -22.66 2.48 -33.46
N THR A 53 -22.75 3.46 -32.59
CA THR A 53 -21.63 4.23 -32.09
C THR A 53 -21.43 3.96 -30.60
N ILE A 54 -20.27 4.33 -30.07
CA ILE A 54 -19.97 4.20 -28.64
C ILE A 54 -20.99 4.98 -27.78
N GLU A 55 -21.53 6.06 -28.31
CA GLU A 55 -22.54 6.88 -27.63
C GLU A 55 -23.91 6.21 -27.63
N SER A 56 -24.27 5.53 -28.73
CA SER A 56 -25.61 4.96 -28.92
C SER A 56 -25.77 3.51 -28.43
N MET A 57 -24.67 2.81 -28.13
CA MET A 57 -24.71 1.41 -27.64
C MET A 57 -25.39 1.24 -26.28
N ALA A 58 -25.52 2.31 -25.49
CA ALA A 58 -26.23 2.25 -24.21
C ALA A 58 -27.76 2.19 -24.38
N GLU A 59 -28.29 2.63 -25.52
CA GLU A 59 -29.72 2.79 -25.80
C GLU A 59 -30.23 1.83 -26.88
N ARG A 60 -29.33 1.34 -27.74
CA ARG A 60 -29.65 0.47 -28.87
C ARG A 60 -29.07 -0.91 -28.68
N GLN A 61 -29.91 -1.93 -28.85
CA GLN A 61 -29.50 -3.32 -28.83
C GLN A 61 -29.16 -3.79 -30.25
N ALA A 62 -27.99 -4.38 -30.44
CA ALA A 62 -27.70 -5.18 -31.61
C ALA A 62 -26.84 -6.37 -31.20
N THR A 63 -27.39 -7.55 -31.44
CA THR A 63 -26.72 -8.81 -31.13
C THR A 63 -26.14 -9.38 -32.42
N ARG A 64 -24.81 -9.57 -32.47
CA ARG A 64 -24.14 -10.18 -33.64
C ARG A 64 -24.47 -11.67 -33.78
N ASN A 65 -24.67 -12.37 -32.65
CA ASN A 65 -24.95 -13.80 -32.63
C ASN A 65 -26.21 -14.10 -31.81
N GLU A 66 -27.36 -14.12 -32.49
CA GLU A 66 -28.65 -14.40 -31.84
C GLU A 66 -28.72 -15.80 -31.24
N ALA A 67 -28.04 -16.80 -31.84
CA ALA A 67 -28.01 -18.15 -31.31
C ALA A 67 -27.30 -18.21 -29.94
N LEU A 68 -26.14 -17.55 -29.80
CA LEU A 68 -25.42 -17.47 -28.52
C LEU A 68 -26.19 -16.66 -27.49
N ALA A 69 -26.76 -15.51 -27.86
CA ALA A 69 -27.57 -14.71 -26.94
C ALA A 69 -28.81 -15.49 -26.47
N SER A 70 -29.46 -16.22 -27.37
CA SER A 70 -30.61 -17.07 -27.08
C SER A 70 -30.25 -18.24 -26.15
N LEU A 71 -29.08 -18.84 -26.33
CA LEU A 71 -28.55 -19.90 -25.48
C LEU A 71 -28.24 -19.37 -24.07
N LEU A 72 -27.48 -18.28 -23.97
CA LEU A 72 -27.11 -17.67 -22.68
C LEU A 72 -28.30 -17.06 -21.94
N GLY A 73 -29.36 -16.66 -22.66
CA GLY A 73 -30.63 -16.26 -22.09
C GLY A 73 -31.52 -17.39 -21.57
N ARG A 74 -31.09 -18.65 -21.74
CA ARG A 74 -31.76 -19.85 -21.20
C ARG A 74 -30.85 -20.68 -20.29
N MET A 75 -29.56 -20.39 -20.26
CA MET A 75 -28.57 -21.10 -19.45
C MET A 75 -28.58 -20.57 -18.01
N PRO A 76 -28.92 -21.40 -17.01
CA PRO A 76 -28.91 -20.99 -15.61
C PRO A 76 -27.50 -20.56 -15.19
N VAL A 77 -27.38 -19.46 -14.45
CA VAL A 77 -26.08 -18.92 -14.05
C VAL A 77 -25.49 -19.62 -12.83
N GLY A 78 -26.32 -20.20 -11.96
CA GLY A 78 -25.86 -20.83 -10.73
C GLY A 78 -25.29 -19.82 -9.73
N ASP A 79 -24.24 -20.19 -9.01
CA ASP A 79 -23.61 -19.38 -7.96
C ASP A 79 -22.34 -18.67 -8.47
N VAL A 80 -22.46 -17.94 -9.58
CA VAL A 80 -21.33 -17.17 -10.13
C VAL A 80 -21.27 -15.80 -9.46
N LEU A 81 -20.07 -15.37 -9.07
CA LEU A 81 -19.84 -14.05 -8.49
C LEU A 81 -20.41 -12.92 -9.36
N GLY A 82 -21.13 -11.97 -8.76
CA GLY A 82 -21.77 -10.86 -9.48
C GLY A 82 -23.11 -11.18 -10.14
N SER A 83 -23.57 -12.45 -10.08
CA SER A 83 -24.85 -12.89 -10.66
C SER A 83 -26.03 -12.95 -9.67
N GLN A 84 -25.87 -12.42 -8.44
CA GLN A 84 -26.76 -12.68 -7.30
C GLN A 84 -28.27 -12.42 -7.53
N ASP A 85 -28.62 -11.50 -8.45
CA ASP A 85 -30.02 -11.20 -8.81
C ASP A 85 -30.49 -11.90 -10.11
N ARG A 86 -29.63 -12.70 -10.75
CA ARG A 86 -29.85 -13.25 -12.09
C ARG A 86 -30.21 -14.72 -12.06
N ARG A 87 -31.19 -15.08 -12.90
CA ARG A 87 -31.53 -16.49 -13.18
C ARG A 87 -30.68 -17.08 -14.32
N TYR A 88 -30.30 -16.25 -15.29
CA TYR A 88 -29.60 -16.67 -16.52
C TYR A 88 -28.39 -15.76 -16.79
N PHE A 89 -27.44 -16.24 -17.60
CA PHE A 89 -26.23 -15.47 -17.93
C PHE A 89 -26.54 -14.14 -18.62
N MET A 90 -27.57 -14.11 -19.47
CA MET A 90 -27.95 -12.92 -20.24
C MET A 90 -29.44 -12.61 -20.08
N GLU A 91 -29.77 -11.35 -19.85
CA GLU A 91 -31.15 -10.86 -19.89
C GLU A 91 -31.48 -10.22 -21.25
N ARG A 92 -32.62 -10.58 -21.85
CA ARG A 92 -33.04 -10.10 -23.18
C ARG A 92 -33.49 -8.63 -23.22
N ARG A 93 -33.33 -7.89 -22.12
CA ARG A 93 -33.80 -6.50 -21.99
C ARG A 93 -32.72 -5.45 -22.30
N GLY A 94 -31.48 -5.86 -22.61
CA GLY A 94 -30.39 -4.98 -23.03
C GLY A 94 -29.87 -4.02 -21.98
N TYR A 95 -30.11 -4.30 -20.70
CA TYR A 95 -29.60 -3.47 -19.62
C TYR A 95 -28.11 -3.69 -19.33
N GLY A 96 -27.42 -4.64 -19.97
CA GLY A 96 -26.02 -4.98 -19.65
C GLY A 96 -25.09 -3.77 -19.61
N ILE A 97 -25.09 -2.93 -20.64
CA ILE A 97 -24.24 -1.72 -20.69
C ILE A 97 -24.64 -0.69 -19.62
N SER A 98 -25.95 -0.50 -19.40
CA SER A 98 -26.45 0.41 -18.35
C SER A 98 -26.06 -0.04 -16.94
N ILE A 99 -26.04 -1.35 -16.68
CA ILE A 99 -25.59 -1.94 -15.41
C ILE A 99 -24.10 -1.66 -15.23
N ILE A 100 -23.25 -1.99 -16.21
CA ILE A 100 -21.80 -1.71 -16.13
C ILE A 100 -21.58 -0.21 -15.83
N ARG A 101 -22.25 0.70 -16.55
CA ARG A 101 -22.12 2.15 -16.33
C ARG A 101 -22.55 2.58 -14.93
N ARG A 102 -23.70 2.11 -14.46
CA ARG A 102 -24.27 2.48 -13.16
C ARG A 102 -23.42 1.95 -12.01
N GLU A 103 -23.11 0.66 -12.03
CA GLU A 103 -22.35 -0.02 -10.97
C GLU A 103 -20.91 0.53 -10.86
N THR A 104 -20.23 0.72 -12.00
CA THR A 104 -18.90 1.35 -12.00
C THR A 104 -18.96 2.79 -11.52
N LYS A 105 -19.94 3.59 -11.94
CA LYS A 105 -20.09 4.98 -11.47
C LYS A 105 -20.43 5.04 -9.98
N ALA A 106 -21.26 4.13 -9.48
CA ALA A 106 -21.61 4.06 -8.06
C ALA A 106 -20.38 3.73 -7.20
N LEU A 107 -19.50 2.85 -7.69
CA LEU A 107 -18.32 2.43 -6.96
C LEU A 107 -17.14 3.42 -7.08
N VAL A 108 -16.91 4.02 -8.25
CA VAL A 108 -15.69 4.80 -8.56
C VAL A 108 -15.97 6.31 -8.74
N GLY A 109 -17.23 6.72 -8.81
CA GLY A 109 -17.65 8.11 -9.07
C GLY A 109 -17.62 8.52 -10.56
N ARG A 110 -17.08 7.68 -11.45
CA ARG A 110 -17.00 7.94 -12.90
C ARG A 110 -17.40 6.70 -13.72
N PRO A 111 -17.99 6.85 -14.91
CA PRO A 111 -18.40 5.72 -15.75
C PRO A 111 -17.21 5.01 -16.40
N PRO A 112 -17.39 3.76 -16.86
CA PRO A 112 -16.41 3.07 -17.70
C PRO A 112 -16.32 3.75 -19.08
N LYS A 113 -15.25 3.49 -19.81
CA LYS A 113 -15.04 4.04 -21.16
C LYS A 113 -14.93 2.91 -22.18
N TYR A 114 -15.64 3.05 -23.30
CA TYR A 114 -15.48 2.19 -24.47
C TYR A 114 -14.62 2.91 -25.51
N ARG A 115 -13.76 2.17 -26.22
CA ARG A 115 -12.97 2.66 -27.36
C ARG A 115 -12.87 1.57 -28.42
N LEU A 116 -12.81 1.96 -29.68
CA LEU A 116 -12.42 1.07 -30.77
C LEU A 116 -10.90 1.10 -30.92
N ILE A 117 -10.28 -0.07 -31.06
CA ILE A 117 -8.86 -0.24 -31.37
C ILE A 117 -8.79 -0.71 -32.83
N ASP A 118 -8.03 0.04 -33.64
CA ASP A 118 -7.76 -0.25 -35.06
C ASP A 118 -9.02 -0.65 -35.86
N GLU A 119 -10.16 -0.03 -35.52
CA GLU A 119 -11.51 -0.27 -36.07
C GLU A 119 -12.02 -1.72 -36.01
N SER A 120 -11.28 -2.63 -35.39
CA SER A 120 -11.50 -4.08 -35.48
C SER A 120 -11.69 -4.74 -34.11
N GLU A 121 -11.43 -4.04 -33.01
CA GLU A 121 -11.64 -4.53 -31.65
C GLU A 121 -12.35 -3.49 -30.78
N LEU A 122 -13.30 -3.93 -29.95
CA LEU A 122 -13.94 -3.10 -28.95
C LEU A 122 -13.24 -3.30 -27.59
N CYS A 123 -12.73 -2.21 -27.02
CA CYS A 123 -12.09 -2.19 -25.71
C CYS A 123 -12.98 -1.48 -24.68
N LEU A 124 -13.34 -2.19 -23.62
CA LEU A 124 -13.99 -1.67 -22.43
C LEU A 124 -12.94 -1.44 -21.33
N ASN A 125 -12.86 -0.20 -20.86
CA ASN A 125 -12.01 0.22 -19.76
C ASN A 125 -12.88 0.48 -18.51
N ILE A 126 -12.71 -0.36 -17.49
CA ILE A 126 -13.38 -0.22 -16.20
C ILE A 126 -12.34 0.34 -15.21
N PRO A 127 -12.50 1.58 -14.73
CA PRO A 127 -11.58 2.13 -13.74
C PRO A 127 -11.67 1.36 -12.42
N SER A 128 -10.54 1.21 -11.76
CA SER A 128 -10.43 0.58 -10.44
C SER A 128 -10.96 1.52 -9.35
N ALA A 129 -11.73 0.97 -8.41
CA ALA A 129 -12.18 1.66 -7.18
C ALA A 129 -11.06 1.85 -6.18
N ILE A 130 -10.14 0.88 -6.15
CA ILE A 130 -8.84 1.04 -5.50
C ILE A 130 -7.99 1.81 -6.50
N GLN A 131 -7.81 3.12 -6.31
CA GLN A 131 -6.75 3.80 -7.03
C GLN A 131 -5.46 3.08 -6.67
N GLY A 132 -4.89 2.35 -7.64
CA GLY A 132 -3.63 1.66 -7.43
C GLY A 132 -2.56 2.64 -6.94
N PRO A 133 -1.46 2.10 -6.38
CA PRO A 133 -0.36 2.90 -5.89
C PRO A 133 0.20 3.81 -6.99
N SER A 134 -0.26 5.06 -7.07
CA SER A 134 0.47 6.08 -7.82
C SER A 134 1.62 6.49 -6.93
N PRO A 135 2.89 6.42 -7.39
CA PRO A 135 4.01 6.91 -6.62
C PRO A 135 3.77 8.38 -6.28
N ALA A 136 3.27 8.62 -5.09
CA ALA A 136 2.99 9.94 -4.60
C ALA A 136 4.27 10.43 -3.96
N ARG A 137 4.76 11.56 -4.46
CA ARG A 137 5.79 12.29 -3.75
C ARG A 137 5.13 12.95 -2.55
N THR A 138 5.67 12.69 -1.38
CA THR A 138 5.30 13.38 -0.15
C THR A 138 6.56 14.00 0.45
N VAL A 139 6.36 15.06 1.20
CA VAL A 139 7.40 15.70 2.00
C VAL A 139 6.98 15.58 3.46
N ILE A 140 7.89 15.13 4.31
CA ILE A 140 7.76 15.18 5.76
C ILE A 140 8.72 16.23 6.25
N THR A 141 8.24 17.22 6.99
CA THR A 141 9.09 18.28 7.54
C THR A 141 9.51 17.90 8.96
N VAL A 142 10.80 17.99 9.26
CA VAL A 142 11.37 17.73 10.59
C VAL A 142 11.90 19.04 11.15
N ARG A 143 11.55 19.32 12.41
CA ARG A 143 11.84 20.59 13.09
C ARG A 143 12.28 20.37 14.53
N HIS A 144 12.94 21.37 15.07
CA HIS A 144 13.21 21.52 16.50
C HIS A 144 13.11 22.99 16.91
N ALA A 145 12.40 23.27 18.00
CA ALA A 145 12.09 24.62 18.47
C ALA A 145 11.52 25.51 17.33
N GLY A 146 10.70 24.92 16.45
CA GLY A 146 10.11 25.59 15.29
C GLY A 146 11.09 25.86 14.12
N GLN A 147 12.37 25.51 14.25
CA GLN A 147 13.38 25.66 13.20
C GLN A 147 13.55 24.37 12.40
N PRO A 148 13.88 24.43 11.10
CA PRO A 148 14.12 23.25 10.29
C PRO A 148 15.33 22.44 10.80
N LEU A 149 15.18 21.11 10.86
CA LEU A 149 16.24 20.21 11.30
C LEU A 149 16.79 19.38 10.14
N GLN A 150 18.05 19.61 9.78
CA GLN A 150 18.77 18.87 8.75
C GLN A 150 19.32 17.53 9.26
N ASN A 151 19.49 16.56 8.36
CA ASN A 151 20.10 15.25 8.62
C ASN A 151 19.32 14.34 9.58
N ALA A 152 18.03 14.61 9.79
CA ALA A 152 17.14 13.69 10.48
C ALA A 152 16.76 12.54 9.54
N ASP A 153 16.89 11.31 10.04
CA ASP A 153 16.53 10.10 9.33
C ASP A 153 15.04 9.82 9.47
N VAL A 154 14.35 9.69 8.34
CA VAL A 154 12.90 9.51 8.27
C VAL A 154 12.59 8.18 7.59
N LEU A 155 11.98 7.26 8.34
CA LEU A 155 11.54 5.96 7.85
C LEU A 155 10.01 5.86 7.90
N VAL A 156 9.38 5.72 6.74
CA VAL A 156 7.94 5.49 6.61
C VAL A 156 7.68 4.00 6.46
N LEU A 157 6.87 3.44 7.35
CA LEU A 157 6.51 2.03 7.44
C LEU A 157 5.07 1.80 6.97
N PHE A 158 4.93 0.93 5.98
CA PHE A 158 3.63 0.55 5.43
C PHE A 158 3.01 -0.61 6.25
N PRO A 159 1.68 -0.77 6.26
CA PRO A 159 1.01 -1.89 6.95
C PRO A 159 1.48 -3.28 6.52
N ASN A 160 1.95 -3.41 5.28
CA ASN A 160 2.52 -4.65 4.74
C ASN A 160 3.98 -4.90 5.17
N LYS A 161 4.50 -4.14 6.14
CA LYS A 161 5.86 -4.25 6.70
C LYS A 161 6.99 -3.91 5.72
N THR A 162 6.68 -3.27 4.59
CA THR A 162 7.69 -2.61 3.73
C THR A 162 7.94 -1.19 4.22
N TRP A 163 8.99 -0.53 3.72
CA TRP A 163 9.32 0.83 4.13
C TRP A 163 9.89 1.68 3.00
N ALA A 164 9.82 3.00 3.18
CA ALA A 164 10.53 4.01 2.40
C ALA A 164 11.34 4.90 3.34
N ARG A 165 12.55 5.29 2.95
CA ARG A 165 13.46 6.07 3.79
C ARG A 165 13.94 7.31 3.05
N SER A 166 14.16 8.39 3.79
CA SER A 166 14.79 9.61 3.30
C SER A 166 15.45 10.34 4.47
N THR A 167 16.26 11.34 4.16
CA THR A 167 16.94 12.17 5.15
C THR A 167 16.54 13.62 4.91
N SER A 168 16.28 14.37 5.99
CA SER A 168 15.89 15.77 5.87
C SER A 168 17.03 16.64 5.33
N ASP A 169 16.69 17.55 4.43
CA ASP A 169 17.62 18.52 3.85
C ASP A 169 17.83 19.75 4.76
N GLN A 170 18.50 20.78 4.25
CA GLN A 170 18.75 22.04 4.95
C GLN A 170 17.47 22.83 5.33
N HIS A 171 16.33 22.53 4.71
CA HIS A 171 15.02 23.09 5.03
C HIS A 171 14.22 22.18 5.97
N GLY A 172 14.82 21.11 6.46
CA GLY A 172 14.15 20.10 7.28
C GLY A 172 13.21 19.21 6.47
N GLU A 173 13.31 19.18 5.14
CA GLU A 173 12.37 18.44 4.29
C GLU A 173 12.93 17.07 3.90
N ALA A 174 12.21 16.01 4.25
CA ALA A 174 12.48 14.65 3.81
C ALA A 174 11.50 14.26 2.68
N SER A 175 12.00 14.21 1.45
CA SER A 175 11.21 13.82 0.27
C SER A 175 11.17 12.31 0.11
N LEU A 176 9.97 11.72 0.05
CA LEU A 176 9.75 10.28 -0.12
C LEU A 176 8.86 9.97 -1.32
N LYS A 177 9.12 8.84 -1.97
CA LYS A 177 8.22 8.23 -2.95
C LYS A 177 7.46 7.10 -2.25
N LEU A 178 6.17 7.31 -2.01
CA LEU A 178 5.32 6.29 -1.43
C LEU A 178 4.56 5.57 -2.52
N HIS A 179 4.40 4.26 -2.41
CA HIS A 179 3.56 3.54 -3.37
C HIS A 179 2.09 3.95 -3.20
N THR A 180 1.57 4.18 -1.99
CA THR A 180 0.19 4.66 -1.78
C THR A 180 0.15 5.83 -0.80
N THR A 181 -0.95 6.60 -0.79
CA THR A 181 -1.20 7.67 0.20
C THR A 181 -2.43 7.41 1.08
N GLN A 182 -3.17 6.33 0.78
CA GLN A 182 -4.46 6.06 1.42
C GLN A 182 -4.35 5.22 2.68
N LEU A 183 -3.34 4.36 2.77
CA LEU A 183 -3.14 3.47 3.90
C LEU A 183 -2.59 4.23 5.12
N PRO A 184 -2.98 3.83 6.36
CA PRO A 184 -2.35 4.36 7.56
C PRO A 184 -0.91 3.82 7.65
N MET A 185 0.05 4.69 7.89
CA MET A 185 1.48 4.37 7.98
C MET A 185 2.00 4.78 9.35
N THR A 186 3.13 4.21 9.74
CA THR A 186 3.91 4.71 10.87
C THR A 186 5.14 5.43 10.34
N VAL A 187 5.50 6.56 10.92
CA VAL A 187 6.72 7.31 10.56
C VAL A 187 7.64 7.31 11.76
N PHE A 188 8.85 6.77 11.59
CA PHE A 188 9.94 6.93 12.53
C PHE A 188 10.82 8.09 12.09
N VAL A 189 11.15 8.97 13.04
CA VAL A 189 12.11 10.04 12.85
C VAL A 189 13.16 9.96 13.94
N ALA A 190 14.43 9.99 13.52
CA ALA A 190 15.55 9.87 14.42
C ALA A 190 16.70 10.80 14.00
N ALA A 191 17.36 11.40 14.98
CA ALA A 191 18.54 12.23 14.76
C ALA A 191 19.48 12.18 15.98
N PRO A 192 20.80 12.33 15.79
CA PRO A 192 21.72 12.54 16.89
C PRO A 192 21.38 13.82 17.67
N GLY A 193 21.42 13.77 19.00
CA GLY A 193 21.07 14.90 19.87
C GLY A 193 19.57 15.12 20.09
N TYR A 194 18.70 14.25 19.56
CA TYR A 194 17.25 14.37 19.67
C TYR A 194 16.60 13.05 20.12
N ALA A 195 15.50 13.18 20.85
CA ALA A 195 14.68 12.05 21.24
C ALA A 195 14.03 11.37 20.02
N ALA A 196 13.76 10.08 20.15
CA ALA A 196 13.10 9.31 19.11
C ALA A 196 11.64 9.75 18.93
N HIS A 197 11.18 9.88 17.68
CA HIS A 197 9.77 10.20 17.40
C HIS A 197 9.12 9.13 16.52
N ALA A 198 7.93 8.69 16.92
CA ALA A 198 7.11 7.74 16.17
C ALA A 198 5.69 8.27 15.99
N GLU A 199 5.35 8.68 14.76
CA GLU A 199 4.00 9.09 14.39
C GLU A 199 3.22 7.87 13.88
N ARG A 200 2.13 7.50 14.56
CA ARG A 200 1.30 6.34 14.19
C ARG A 200 0.06 6.76 13.42
N GLN A 201 -0.42 5.88 12.54
CA GLN A 201 -1.68 6.06 11.79
C GLN A 201 -1.70 7.28 10.84
N TRP A 202 -0.52 7.80 10.46
CA TRP A 202 -0.44 8.89 9.50
C TRP A 202 -0.93 8.45 8.13
N ARG A 203 -1.78 9.29 7.51
CA ARG A 203 -2.29 9.06 6.15
C ARG A 203 -1.91 10.26 5.29
N PRO A 204 -0.99 10.10 4.31
CA PRO A 204 -0.54 11.22 3.48
C PRO A 204 -1.70 11.94 2.77
N VAL A 205 -2.76 11.23 2.40
CA VAL A 205 -3.95 11.82 1.76
C VAL A 205 -4.71 12.80 2.68
N ARG A 206 -4.54 12.71 4.00
CA ARG A 206 -5.22 13.59 4.97
C ARG A 206 -4.45 14.88 5.26
N GLY A 207 -3.20 14.98 4.87
CA GLY A 207 -2.38 16.17 5.08
C GLY A 207 -0.89 15.87 5.17
N ALA A 208 -0.11 16.94 5.02
CA ALA A 208 1.33 16.91 5.27
C ALA A 208 1.62 16.59 6.74
N LEU A 209 2.78 15.98 6.99
CA LEU A 209 3.27 15.70 8.34
C LEU A 209 4.44 16.64 8.66
N ALA A 210 4.34 17.32 9.79
CA ALA A 210 5.43 18.05 10.41
C ALA A 210 5.75 17.40 11.76
N VAL A 211 7.00 16.98 11.95
CA VAL A 211 7.49 16.34 13.16
C VAL A 211 8.36 17.33 13.92
N GLU A 212 8.02 17.56 15.18
CA GLU A 212 8.81 18.35 16.12
C GLU A 212 9.60 17.39 17.01
N LEU A 213 10.93 17.44 16.95
CA LEU A 213 11.79 16.62 17.79
C LEU A 213 12.14 17.34 19.10
N GLU A 214 12.12 16.57 20.18
CA GLU A 214 12.59 17.00 21.49
C GLU A 214 14.12 16.85 21.58
N ALA A 215 14.81 17.81 22.20
CA ALA A 215 16.25 17.72 22.38
C ALA A 215 16.60 16.64 23.40
N LEU A 216 17.62 15.84 23.09
CA LEU A 216 18.20 14.84 23.98
C LEU A 216 19.72 15.06 24.05
N PRO A 217 20.19 15.91 24.98
CA PRO A 217 21.62 16.23 25.11
C PRO A 217 22.47 14.98 25.31
N GLU A 218 23.63 14.94 24.66
CA GLU A 218 24.61 13.85 24.69
C GLU A 218 24.14 12.49 24.16
N GLY A 219 22.85 12.35 23.87
CA GLY A 219 22.24 11.15 23.29
C GLY A 219 21.81 11.34 21.84
N GLY A 220 20.78 10.60 21.47
CA GLY A 220 20.12 10.71 20.18
C GLY A 220 19.23 9.53 19.89
N ALA A 221 18.70 9.50 18.68
CA ALA A 221 17.93 8.39 18.18
C ALA A 221 18.53 7.84 16.89
N VAL A 222 18.29 6.55 16.63
CA VAL A 222 18.67 5.87 15.39
C VAL A 222 17.53 4.96 14.92
N VAL A 223 17.33 4.89 13.61
CA VAL A 223 16.41 3.92 12.99
C VAL A 223 17.20 2.75 12.44
N PHE A 224 16.75 1.54 12.77
CA PHE A 224 17.17 0.32 12.11
C PHE A 224 16.10 -0.05 11.10
N PRO A 225 16.30 0.21 9.79
CA PRO A 225 15.31 -0.15 8.78
C PRO A 225 15.23 -1.68 8.59
N GLU A 226 16.33 -2.36 8.86
CA GLU A 226 16.46 -3.81 8.84
C GLU A 226 16.89 -4.30 10.21
N ALA A 227 16.46 -5.52 10.58
CA ALA A 227 16.47 -6.02 11.95
C ALA A 227 17.76 -5.77 12.75
N THR A 228 18.91 -5.82 12.09
CA THR A 228 20.21 -5.56 12.71
C THR A 228 20.72 -4.16 12.40
N GLY A 229 21.16 -3.42 13.42
CA GLY A 229 21.77 -2.10 13.26
C GLY A 229 22.87 -1.80 14.27
N HIS A 230 23.42 -0.58 14.19
CA HIS A 230 24.49 -0.08 15.05
C HIS A 230 24.00 1.17 15.78
N VAL A 231 24.31 1.27 17.07
CA VAL A 231 24.05 2.48 17.87
C VAL A 231 25.28 3.39 17.77
N PRO A 232 25.13 4.67 17.39
CA PRO A 232 26.23 5.62 17.37
C PRO A 232 26.97 5.67 18.71
N GLY A 233 28.30 5.54 18.68
CA GLY A 233 29.15 5.53 19.88
C GLY A 233 29.52 4.14 20.40
N LEU A 234 28.76 3.09 20.07
CA LEU A 234 29.05 1.70 20.47
C LEU A 234 29.69 0.89 19.33
N LYS A 235 30.67 0.05 19.68
CA LYS A 235 31.26 -0.93 18.76
C LYS A 235 30.57 -2.29 18.84
N GLY A 236 29.52 -2.47 18.05
CA GLY A 236 28.86 -3.76 17.87
C GLY A 236 27.52 -3.61 17.18
N ARG A 237 26.74 -4.69 17.17
CA ARG A 237 25.43 -4.72 16.50
C ARG A 237 24.35 -5.19 17.45
N LEU A 238 23.17 -4.63 17.27
CA LEU A 238 21.95 -4.99 17.98
C LEU A 238 20.93 -5.51 16.98
N ASN A 239 20.18 -6.52 17.38
CA ASN A 239 19.08 -7.10 16.61
C ASN A 239 17.86 -7.24 17.54
N PRO A 240 17.11 -6.14 17.76
CA PRO A 240 15.87 -6.17 18.51
C PRO A 240 14.77 -6.86 17.71
N ILE A 241 14.05 -7.77 18.36
CA ILE A 241 13.00 -8.57 17.72
C ILE A 241 11.72 -8.46 18.54
N LEU A 242 10.61 -8.23 17.84
CA LEU A 242 9.25 -8.43 18.32
C LEU A 242 8.64 -9.60 17.54
N ASP A 243 8.35 -10.70 18.22
CA ASP A 243 7.82 -11.90 17.58
C ASP A 243 6.29 -11.87 17.39
N THR A 244 5.74 -12.92 16.79
CA THR A 244 4.29 -13.03 16.53
C THR A 244 3.45 -13.29 17.79
N HIS A 245 4.09 -13.50 18.93
CA HIS A 245 3.44 -13.69 20.24
C HIS A 245 3.65 -12.46 21.13
N ASP A 246 3.99 -11.30 20.54
CA ASP A 246 4.26 -10.03 21.22
C ASP A 246 5.40 -10.12 22.26
N ARG A 247 6.34 -11.05 22.07
CA ARG A 247 7.52 -11.16 22.92
C ARG A 247 8.66 -10.37 22.31
N SER A 248 9.26 -9.52 23.13
CA SER A 248 10.39 -8.70 22.79
C SER A 248 11.69 -9.29 23.34
N TYR A 249 12.71 -9.38 22.49
CA TYR A 249 14.03 -9.86 22.88
C TYR A 249 15.14 -9.33 21.98
N LEU A 250 16.33 -9.19 22.54
CA LEU A 250 17.49 -8.56 21.94
C LEU A 250 18.61 -9.58 21.76
N TYR A 251 19.12 -9.68 20.54
CA TYR A 251 20.45 -10.23 20.27
C TYR A 251 21.46 -9.11 20.09
N ALA A 252 22.66 -9.33 20.62
CA ALA A 252 23.76 -8.39 20.59
C ALA A 252 25.05 -9.08 20.13
N SER A 253 25.79 -8.45 19.24
CA SER A 253 27.08 -8.92 18.74
C SER A 253 28.15 -7.92 19.14
N ASN A 254 29.15 -8.39 19.89
CA ASN A 254 30.23 -7.57 20.47
C ASN A 254 29.74 -6.50 21.46
N ILE A 255 28.56 -6.73 22.07
CA ILE A 255 27.96 -5.86 23.10
C ILE A 255 27.44 -6.77 24.21
N ALA A 256 27.78 -6.45 25.45
CA ALA A 256 27.13 -6.99 26.65
C ALA A 256 25.87 -6.19 26.97
N VAL A 257 24.78 -6.89 27.31
CA VAL A 257 23.50 -6.28 27.70
C VAL A 257 23.28 -6.53 29.19
N ASN A 258 22.99 -5.49 29.96
CA ASN A 258 22.74 -5.51 31.40
C ASN A 258 23.78 -6.37 32.16
N GLU A 259 25.05 -5.98 32.06
CA GLU A 259 26.17 -6.69 32.74
C GLU A 259 26.42 -8.12 32.24
N GLY A 260 25.99 -8.43 31.01
CA GLY A 260 26.31 -9.70 30.35
C GLY A 260 25.27 -10.79 30.55
N LEU A 261 23.99 -10.42 30.64
CA LEU A 261 22.89 -11.39 30.65
C LEU A 261 22.99 -12.37 29.48
N GLN A 262 22.54 -13.61 29.73
CA GLN A 262 22.47 -14.66 28.70
C GLN A 262 21.53 -14.25 27.57
N GLN A 263 22.00 -14.39 26.33
CA GLN A 263 21.23 -14.03 25.15
C GLN A 263 20.30 -15.17 24.70
N PRO A 264 19.11 -14.88 24.16
CA PRO A 264 18.56 -13.53 23.94
C PRO A 264 18.11 -12.86 25.25
N VAL A 265 18.29 -11.54 25.33
CA VAL A 265 17.86 -10.76 26.51
C VAL A 265 16.44 -10.25 26.28
N HIS A 266 15.51 -10.62 27.16
CA HIS A 266 14.15 -10.12 27.12
C HIS A 266 14.09 -8.67 27.64
N PHE A 267 13.22 -7.86 27.04
CA PHE A 267 12.99 -6.47 27.43
C PHE A 267 11.55 -6.07 27.12
N PHE A 268 11.07 -4.99 27.74
CA PHE A 268 9.83 -4.32 27.33
C PHE A 268 10.14 -3.08 26.47
N PRO A 269 9.42 -2.82 25.36
CA PRO A 269 9.58 -1.57 24.62
C PRO A 269 9.44 -0.35 25.53
N GLY A 270 10.38 0.58 25.43
CA GLY A 270 10.49 1.75 26.32
C GLY A 270 11.34 1.54 27.58
N GLU A 271 11.78 0.32 27.88
CA GLU A 271 12.70 0.03 28.99
C GLU A 271 14.15 0.45 28.65
N ASP A 272 14.87 0.98 29.65
CA ASP A 272 16.28 1.29 29.53
C ASP A 272 17.13 0.04 29.76
N MET A 273 18.07 -0.21 28.85
CA MET A 273 19.06 -1.27 28.98
C MET A 273 20.47 -0.68 28.99
N ARG A 274 21.33 -1.21 29.86
CA ARG A 274 22.76 -0.87 29.89
C ARG A 274 23.48 -1.72 28.86
N LEU A 275 24.13 -1.08 27.90
CA LEU A 275 24.95 -1.73 26.89
C LEU A 275 26.41 -1.38 27.08
N THR A 276 27.29 -2.39 27.07
CA THR A 276 28.74 -2.20 27.18
C THR A 276 29.44 -2.86 25.99
N ASP A 277 30.25 -2.10 25.24
CA ASP A 277 31.02 -2.65 24.13
C ASP A 277 32.38 -3.22 24.56
N ALA A 278 33.11 -3.82 23.62
CA ALA A 278 34.42 -4.43 23.87
C ALA A 278 35.52 -3.43 24.28
N GLU A 279 35.30 -2.12 24.13
CA GLU A 279 36.22 -1.07 24.58
C GLU A 279 35.83 -0.48 25.94
N GLY A 280 34.79 -1.05 26.59
CA GLY A 280 34.29 -0.60 27.89
C GLY A 280 33.41 0.64 27.80
N ARG A 281 32.94 1.04 26.61
CA ARG A 281 32.00 2.17 26.50
C ARG A 281 30.62 1.72 26.91
N GLU A 282 29.97 2.53 27.75
CA GLU A 282 28.66 2.23 28.29
C GLU A 282 27.61 3.23 27.81
N MET A 283 26.48 2.71 27.36
CA MET A 283 25.32 3.51 26.98
C MET A 283 24.04 2.94 27.57
N SER A 284 23.12 3.83 27.94
CA SER A 284 21.72 3.48 28.17
C SER A 284 21.00 3.52 26.82
N VAL A 285 20.37 2.40 26.44
CA VAL A 285 19.65 2.24 25.19
C VAL A 285 18.23 1.81 25.45
N ARG A 286 17.30 2.47 24.77
CA ARG A 286 15.86 2.22 24.85
C ARG A 286 15.33 1.88 23.48
N ILE A 287 14.68 0.72 23.35
CA ILE A 287 13.99 0.35 22.12
C ILE A 287 12.57 0.92 22.20
N VAL A 288 12.33 1.99 21.44
CA VAL A 288 11.09 2.78 21.51
C VAL A 288 9.94 2.05 20.82
N ASP A 289 10.18 1.49 19.63
CA ASP A 289 9.17 0.76 18.88
C ASP A 289 9.79 -0.23 17.90
N ILE A 290 9.06 -1.30 17.58
CA ILE A 290 9.44 -2.30 16.58
C ILE A 290 8.23 -2.58 15.68
N ILE A 291 8.41 -2.41 14.37
CA ILE A 291 7.38 -2.73 13.37
C ILE A 291 8.01 -3.61 12.29
N GLY A 292 7.56 -4.86 12.23
CA GLY A 292 8.10 -5.85 11.31
C GLY A 292 9.57 -6.14 11.62
N ARG A 293 10.47 -5.68 10.75
CA ARG A 293 11.93 -5.81 10.94
C ARG A 293 12.61 -4.48 11.23
N SER A 294 11.84 -3.40 11.38
CA SER A 294 12.38 -2.08 11.61
C SER A 294 12.21 -1.71 13.07
N ALA A 295 13.23 -1.08 13.66
CA ALA A 295 13.22 -0.64 15.04
C ALA A 295 13.61 0.83 15.16
N LEU A 296 12.99 1.53 16.10
CA LEU A 296 13.35 2.88 16.51
C LEU A 296 14.00 2.80 17.89
N ILE A 297 15.20 3.36 18.00
CA ILE A 297 16.03 3.21 19.19
C ILE A 297 16.50 4.58 19.62
N GLU A 298 16.41 4.83 20.92
CA GLU A 298 16.99 5.99 21.59
C GLU A 298 18.22 5.54 22.39
N TYR A 299 19.25 6.37 22.44
CA TYR A 299 20.49 6.08 23.14
C TYR A 299 21.00 7.33 23.85
N ARG A 300 21.67 7.12 24.98
CA ARG A 300 22.34 8.16 25.76
C ARG A 300 23.54 7.57 26.51
N PRO A 301 24.53 8.38 26.91
CA PRO A 301 25.61 7.92 27.77
C PRO A 301 25.02 7.28 29.04
N TYR A 302 25.62 6.18 29.49
CA TYR A 302 25.22 5.59 30.76
C TYR A 302 25.79 6.45 31.89
N LEU A 303 24.91 7.15 32.62
CA LEU A 303 25.28 7.82 33.86
C LEU A 303 25.07 6.82 35.00
N GLN A 304 26.14 6.50 35.71
CA GLN A 304 26.03 5.82 36.99
C GLN A 304 25.27 6.76 37.92
N ASP A 305 24.08 6.37 38.40
CA ASP A 305 23.45 7.06 39.52
C ASP A 305 24.50 7.15 40.63
N GLN A 306 24.91 8.37 40.98
CA GLN A 306 25.62 8.58 42.23
C GLN A 306 24.59 8.36 43.34
N GLU A 307 24.87 7.32 44.14
CA GLU A 307 24.18 6.85 45.36
C GLU A 307 23.12 7.77 45.99
#